data_AF-A0A925XDT0-F1
#
_entry.id   AF-A0A925XDT0-F1
#
_cell.length_a   1.000
_cell.length_b   1.000
_cell.length_c   1.000
_cell.angle_alpha   90.00
_cell.angle_beta   90.00
_cell.angle_gamma   90.00
#
_symmetry.space_group_name_H-M   'P 1'
#
loop_
_entity.id
_entity.type
_entity.pdbx_description
1 polymer ?
#
loop_
_entity_poly.entity_id
_entity_poly.type
_entity_poly.pdbx_seq_one_letter_code
_entity_poly.pdbx_strand_id
1 'polypeptide(L)'
;MKKIVLMFAVCFLTSQVYSQNYLPGYYYTYEGQKIEGLIKHNFQARMSSKPDNSISFKKNESSKKILLTTKEIKSFVINKDSFALIKDFEINSVAYYKEDFAKVVKIGSITLYAHYSTGGSGMTYFELVTYLVS
;
A
#
# COMPACT_ATOMS: atom_id res chain seq x y z
N MET A 1 54.69 11.41 -33.16
CA MET A 1 54.33 10.38 -32.16
C MET A 1 53.35 11.05 -31.18
N LYS A 2 52.11 11.37 -31.57
CA LYS A 2 50.93 10.52 -31.84
C LYS A 2 50.60 9.56 -30.70
N LYS A 3 49.59 9.99 -29.92
CA LYS A 3 48.60 9.21 -29.17
C LYS A 3 49.17 8.38 -28.02
N ILE A 4 49.03 8.83 -26.77
CA ILE A 4 48.80 8.05 -25.53
C ILE A 4 48.88 9.08 -24.40
N VAL A 5 47.76 9.77 -24.07
CA VAL A 5 47.57 10.41 -22.75
C VAL A 5 46.07 10.47 -22.41
N LEU A 6 45.17 10.49 -23.39
CA LEU A 6 43.75 10.69 -23.15
C LEU A 6 42.95 9.38 -22.97
N MET A 7 43.36 8.51 -22.03
CA MET A 7 42.63 7.26 -21.74
C MET A 7 42.62 6.91 -20.24
N PHE A 8 42.46 7.91 -19.36
CA PHE A 8 42.30 7.66 -17.92
C PHE A 8 41.28 8.56 -17.21
N ALA A 9 40.48 9.33 -17.96
CA ALA A 9 39.53 10.31 -17.38
C ALA A 9 38.04 9.96 -17.58
N VAL A 10 37.69 8.75 -18.04
CA VAL A 10 36.29 8.40 -18.41
C VAL A 10 35.67 7.31 -17.52
N CYS A 11 36.34 6.85 -16.46
CA CYS A 11 35.85 5.73 -15.63
C CYS A 11 35.12 6.13 -14.32
N PHE A 12 34.72 7.39 -14.12
CA PHE A 12 34.15 7.85 -12.84
C PHE A 12 32.74 8.48 -12.92
N LEU A 13 31.89 8.07 -13.86
CA LEU A 13 30.49 8.55 -13.88
C LEU A 13 29.44 7.47 -14.22
N THR A 14 29.67 6.20 -13.85
CA THR A 14 28.60 5.18 -13.88
C THR A 14 28.17 4.83 -12.47
N SER A 15 27.49 5.76 -11.79
CA SER A 15 26.81 5.48 -10.53
C SER A 15 25.36 5.92 -10.51
N GLN A 16 24.63 5.70 -11.60
CA GLN A 16 23.15 5.70 -11.64
C GLN A 16 22.79 4.68 -12.73
N VAL A 17 21.94 3.65 -12.54
CA VAL A 17 20.60 3.65 -11.98
C VAL A 17 20.26 2.20 -11.59
N TYR A 18 20.07 1.93 -10.29
CA TYR A 18 19.31 0.76 -9.80
C TYR A 18 18.27 1.23 -8.78
N SER A 19 17.41 2.19 -9.15
CA SER A 19 16.20 2.50 -8.38
C SER A 19 15.02 1.82 -9.05
N GLN A 20 14.74 0.59 -8.65
CA GLN A 20 13.51 -0.12 -9.00
C GLN A 20 12.54 0.02 -7.81
N ASN A 21 11.54 0.92 -7.74
CA ASN A 21 11.19 2.15 -8.45
C ASN A 21 10.61 3.03 -7.34
N TYR A 22 11.43 3.87 -6.72
CA TYR A 22 10.95 4.81 -5.72
C TYR A 22 10.27 5.97 -6.43
N LEU A 23 9.01 6.23 -6.09
CA LEU A 23 8.19 7.27 -6.70
C LEU A 23 7.87 8.35 -5.67
N PRO A 24 7.76 9.63 -6.08
CA PRO A 24 7.29 10.68 -5.18
C PRO A 24 5.93 10.35 -4.59
N GLY A 25 5.78 10.62 -3.30
CA GLY A 25 4.57 10.31 -2.58
C GLY A 25 4.60 10.82 -1.15
N TYR A 26 3.59 10.42 -0.39
CA TYR A 26 3.50 10.71 1.04
C TYR A 26 2.64 9.68 1.74
N TYR A 27 2.78 9.59 3.05
CA TYR A 27 1.87 8.81 3.89
C TYR A 27 1.32 9.67 5.01
N TYR A 28 0.24 9.18 5.64
CA TYR A 28 -0.28 9.76 6.87
C TYR A 28 -0.07 8.82 8.05
N THR A 29 0.43 9.38 9.16
CA THR A 29 0.44 8.68 10.45
C THR A 29 -0.97 8.54 11.02
N TYR A 30 -1.12 7.76 12.09
CA TYR A 30 -2.39 7.65 12.81
C TYR A 30 -2.83 8.97 13.44
N GLU A 31 -1.88 9.82 13.83
CA GLU A 31 -2.09 11.18 14.34
C GLU A 31 -2.44 12.19 13.23
N GLY A 32 -2.44 11.75 11.96
CA GLY A 32 -2.80 12.58 10.82
C GLY A 32 -1.67 13.44 10.27
N GLN A 33 -0.42 13.21 10.69
CA GLN A 33 0.74 13.92 10.14
C GLN A 33 1.06 13.44 8.74
N LYS A 34 1.23 14.37 7.79
CA LYS A 34 1.65 14.08 6.41
C LYS A 34 3.17 14.02 6.32
N ILE A 35 3.71 12.90 5.88
CA ILE A 35 5.15 12.70 5.70
C ILE A 35 5.46 12.49 4.22
N GLU A 36 6.09 13.49 3.60
CA GLU A 36 6.49 13.45 2.19
C GLU A 36 7.85 12.78 1.98
N GLY A 37 7.99 12.07 0.86
CA GLY A 37 9.23 11.44 0.44
C GLY A 37 9.05 10.57 -0.80
N LEU A 38 9.85 9.51 -0.84
CA LEU A 38 9.88 8.53 -1.92
C LEU A 38 9.31 7.21 -1.42
N ILE A 39 8.39 6.63 -2.18
CA ILE A 39 7.67 5.42 -1.81
C ILE A 39 7.82 4.36 -2.91
N LYS A 40 8.07 3.13 -2.47
CA LYS A 40 7.91 1.93 -3.28
C LYS A 40 6.84 1.05 -2.64
N HIS A 41 5.78 0.74 -3.38
CA HIS A 41 4.78 -0.21 -2.92
C HIS A 41 5.29 -1.65 -3.09
N ASN A 42 5.14 -2.45 -2.04
CA ASN A 42 5.51 -3.86 -2.04
C ASN A 42 4.22 -4.69 -1.96
N PHE A 43 3.75 -5.12 -3.13
CA PHE A 43 2.65 -6.06 -3.24
C PHE A 43 3.14 -7.45 -2.83
N GLN A 44 2.51 -8.05 -1.82
CA GLN A 44 2.61 -9.48 -1.59
C GLN A 44 1.20 -10.05 -1.70
N ALA A 45 1.08 -11.24 -2.27
CA ALA A 45 -0.14 -12.03 -2.23
C ALA A 45 0.25 -13.35 -1.59
N ARG A 46 0.20 -13.40 -0.26
CA ARG A 46 0.37 -14.66 0.46
C ARG A 46 -1.02 -15.24 0.66
N MET A 47 -1.15 -16.54 0.41
CA MET A 47 -2.32 -17.33 0.82
C MET A 47 -2.41 -17.49 2.35
N SER A 48 -1.97 -16.49 3.13
CA SER A 48 -1.88 -16.55 4.59
C SER A 48 -2.46 -15.30 5.19
N SER A 49 -3.04 -15.42 6.38
CA SER A 49 -3.79 -14.43 7.17
C SER A 49 -3.02 -13.18 7.65
N LYS A 50 -1.93 -12.78 6.99
CA LYS A 50 -1.12 -11.61 7.35
C LYS A 50 -1.40 -10.46 6.38
N PRO A 51 -1.31 -9.19 6.84
CA PRO A 51 -1.35 -8.04 5.95
C PRO A 51 -0.25 -8.19 4.92
N ASP A 52 -0.65 -8.05 3.66
CA ASP A 52 0.13 -8.51 2.53
C ASP A 52 0.82 -7.33 1.82
N ASN A 53 0.23 -6.14 1.91
CA ASN A 53 0.82 -4.93 1.36
C ASN A 53 1.61 -4.14 2.40
N SER A 54 2.74 -3.60 1.95
CA SER A 54 3.59 -2.69 2.72
C SER A 54 4.24 -1.69 1.79
N ILE A 55 4.78 -0.60 2.34
CA ILE A 55 5.59 0.34 1.57
C ILE A 55 7.01 0.41 2.10
N SER A 56 7.95 0.60 1.19
CA SER A 56 9.29 1.06 1.52
C SER A 56 9.36 2.57 1.31
N PHE A 57 9.71 3.30 2.37
CA PHE A 57 9.78 4.76 2.39
C PHE A 57 11.25 5.22 2.50
N LYS A 58 11.55 6.33 1.83
CA LYS A 58 12.77 7.12 2.04
C LYS A 58 12.41 8.60 2.08
N LYS A 59 13.01 9.37 2.99
CA LYS A 59 12.76 10.83 3.03
C LYS A 59 13.28 11.55 1.79
N ASN A 60 14.43 11.10 1.28
CA ASN A 60 15.06 11.51 0.02
C ASN A 60 15.93 10.34 -0.49
N GLU A 61 16.54 10.46 -1.67
CA GLU A 61 17.31 9.36 -2.30
C GLU A 61 18.42 8.79 -1.42
N SER A 62 19.09 9.65 -0.65
CA SER A 62 20.21 9.33 0.25
C SER A 62 19.78 8.81 1.62
N SER A 63 18.49 8.90 1.94
CA SER A 63 17.97 8.47 3.25
C SER A 63 17.91 6.95 3.37
N LYS A 64 18.06 6.46 4.61
CA LYS A 64 17.81 5.04 4.91
C LYS A 64 16.38 4.66 4.58
N LYS A 65 16.21 3.44 4.05
CA LYS A 65 14.91 2.84 3.80
C LYS A 65 14.23 2.47 5.12
N ILE A 66 12.96 2.80 5.24
CA ILE A 66 12.06 2.36 6.32
C ILE A 66 10.95 1.51 5.71
N LEU A 67 10.62 0.38 6.35
CA LEU A 67 9.46 -0.43 5.98
C LEU A 67 8.27 0.03 6.81
N LEU A 68 7.14 0.32 6.16
CA LEU A 68 5.90 0.72 6.81
C LEU A 68 4.78 -0.23 6.38
N THR A 69 4.04 -0.71 7.36
CA THR A 69 2.88 -1.60 7.22
C THR A 69 1.62 -0.90 7.74
N THR A 70 0.50 -1.61 7.72
CA THR A 70 -0.77 -1.18 8.33
C THR A 70 -0.65 -0.84 9.82
N LYS A 71 0.37 -1.34 10.52
CA LYS A 71 0.63 -1.03 11.93
C LYS A 71 1.19 0.37 12.15
N GLU A 72 1.94 0.90 11.18
CA GLU A 72 2.62 2.19 11.32
C GLU A 72 1.84 3.34 10.69
N ILE A 73 1.06 3.09 9.63
CA ILE A 73 0.42 4.15 8.84
C ILE A 73 -1.01 3.80 8.45
N LYS A 74 -1.85 4.83 8.26
CA LYS A 74 -3.27 4.65 7.89
C LYS A 74 -3.52 4.69 6.38
N SER A 75 -2.70 5.40 5.64
CA SER A 75 -2.86 5.60 4.19
C SER A 75 -1.59 6.17 3.58
N PHE A 76 -1.45 6.01 2.27
CA PHE A 76 -0.38 6.60 1.51
C PHE A 76 -0.82 6.93 0.08
N VAL A 77 -0.07 7.85 -0.55
CA VAL A 77 -0.26 8.27 -1.93
C VAL A 77 1.07 8.11 -2.65
N ILE A 78 1.04 7.47 -3.82
CA ILE A 78 2.19 7.34 -4.71
C ILE A 78 1.79 7.96 -6.05
N ASN A 79 2.50 8.99 -6.48
CA ASN A 79 2.12 9.84 -7.60
C ASN A 79 0.67 10.36 -7.46
N LYS A 80 -0.27 9.77 -8.22
CA LYS A 80 -1.70 10.12 -8.25
C LYS A 80 -2.60 9.05 -7.66
N ASP A 81 -2.03 7.90 -7.29
CA ASP A 81 -2.77 6.77 -6.75
C ASP A 81 -2.82 6.85 -5.22
N SER A 82 -4.02 6.77 -4.67
CA SER A 82 -4.26 6.76 -3.23
C SER A 82 -4.50 5.33 -2.75
N PHE A 83 -3.96 5.01 -1.58
CA PHE A 83 -4.12 3.73 -0.91
C PHE A 83 -4.58 3.94 0.52
N ALA A 84 -5.56 3.17 0.96
CA ALA A 84 -6.17 3.28 2.28
C ALA A 84 -6.20 1.93 2.99
N LEU A 85 -6.12 1.98 4.32
CA LEU A 85 -6.31 0.81 5.17
C LEU A 85 -7.75 0.30 5.05
N ILE A 86 -7.91 -0.97 4.74
CA ILE A 86 -9.15 -1.73 4.85
C ILE A 86 -8.98 -2.78 5.95
N LYS A 87 -10.09 -3.18 6.58
CA LYS A 87 -10.11 -4.12 7.70
C LYS A 87 -11.17 -5.19 7.49
N ASP A 88 -10.90 -6.36 8.06
CA ASP A 88 -11.81 -7.50 8.18
C ASP A 88 -12.56 -7.79 6.88
N PHE A 89 -11.79 -8.10 5.82
CA PHE A 89 -12.33 -8.40 4.50
C PHE A 89 -11.95 -9.81 4.06
N GLU A 90 -12.86 -10.43 3.32
CA GLU A 90 -12.71 -11.77 2.77
C GLU A 90 -12.82 -11.69 1.25
N ILE A 91 -11.83 -12.25 0.54
CA ILE A 91 -11.88 -12.36 -0.93
C ILE A 91 -12.64 -13.64 -1.31
N ASN A 92 -12.43 -14.72 -0.55
CA ASN A 92 -13.09 -16.02 -0.67
C ASN A 92 -12.86 -16.83 0.62
N SER A 93 -13.45 -18.02 0.71
CA SER A 93 -13.45 -18.89 1.90
C SER A 93 -12.08 -19.29 2.45
N VAL A 94 -10.98 -19.07 1.71
CA VAL A 94 -9.61 -19.37 2.14
C VAL A 94 -8.72 -18.13 2.25
N ALA A 95 -9.23 -16.95 1.91
CA ALA A 95 -8.48 -15.70 1.86
C ALA A 95 -9.17 -14.61 2.70
N TYR A 96 -8.93 -14.69 4.02
CA TYR A 96 -9.34 -13.69 4.99
C TYR A 96 -8.17 -12.78 5.39
N TYR A 97 -8.43 -11.48 5.42
CA TYR A 97 -7.46 -10.46 5.78
C TYR A 97 -8.01 -9.58 6.90
N LYS A 98 -7.31 -9.57 8.03
CA LYS A 98 -7.65 -8.69 9.17
C LYS A 98 -7.47 -7.22 8.81
N GLU A 99 -6.41 -6.90 8.09
CA GLU A 99 -6.15 -5.54 7.60
C GLU A 99 -5.21 -5.59 6.41
N ASP A 100 -5.36 -4.65 5.48
CA ASP A 100 -4.43 -4.47 4.36
C ASP A 100 -4.58 -3.08 3.73
N PHE A 101 -3.67 -2.70 2.82
CA PHE A 101 -3.85 -1.51 1.99
C PHE A 101 -4.56 -1.84 0.68
N ALA A 102 -5.62 -1.08 0.36
CA ALA A 102 -6.31 -1.14 -0.91
C ALA A 102 -6.15 0.15 -1.70
N LYS A 103 -6.03 0.04 -3.03
CA LYS A 103 -6.04 1.19 -3.94
C LYS A 103 -7.44 1.78 -4.03
N VAL A 104 -7.55 3.09 -3.87
CA VAL A 104 -8.78 3.84 -4.12
C VAL A 104 -8.96 4.00 -5.63
N VAL A 105 -9.96 3.32 -6.20
CA VAL A 105 -10.25 3.37 -7.64
C VAL A 105 -11.26 4.46 -7.99
N LYS A 106 -12.22 4.72 -7.09
CA LYS A 106 -13.25 5.75 -7.27
C LYS A 106 -13.56 6.39 -5.93
N ILE A 107 -13.74 7.70 -5.92
CA ILE A 107 -14.21 8.48 -4.77
C ILE A 107 -15.61 8.97 -5.10
N GLY A 108 -16.55 8.79 -4.18
CA GLY A 108 -17.93 9.23 -4.33
C GLY A 108 -18.77 8.88 -3.12
N SER A 109 -20.03 9.32 -3.13
CA SER A 109 -21.03 8.91 -2.14
C SER A 109 -21.33 7.43 -2.33
N ILE A 110 -21.00 6.61 -1.33
CA ILE A 110 -21.43 5.21 -1.28
C ILE A 110 -22.72 5.15 -0.46
N THR A 111 -23.73 4.45 -0.97
CA THR A 111 -24.88 4.04 -0.16
C THR A 111 -24.60 2.66 0.39
N LEU A 112 -24.54 2.53 1.72
CA LEU A 112 -24.38 1.26 2.41
C LEU A 112 -25.76 0.76 2.85
N TYR A 113 -26.06 -0.50 2.54
CA TYR A 113 -27.27 -1.18 3.01
C TYR A 113 -26.89 -2.27 3.99
N ALA A 114 -27.58 -2.34 5.13
CA ALA A 114 -27.49 -3.46 6.08
C ALA A 114 -28.73 -4.34 5.92
N HIS A 115 -28.54 -5.63 5.63
CA HIS A 115 -29.62 -6.60 5.54
C HIS A 115 -29.70 -7.43 6.82
N TYR A 116 -30.90 -7.51 7.38
CA TYR A 116 -31.21 -8.36 8.52
C TYR A 116 -32.14 -9.48 8.05
N SER A 117 -31.80 -10.73 8.34
CA SER A 117 -32.67 -11.87 8.06
C SER A 117 -32.74 -12.81 9.26
N THR A 118 -33.88 -13.49 9.40
CA THR A 118 -34.07 -14.52 10.42
C THR A 118 -33.97 -15.90 9.77
N GLY A 119 -33.16 -16.79 10.34
CA GLY A 119 -33.23 -18.22 10.02
C GLY A 119 -34.59 -18.80 10.42
N GLY A 120 -35.10 -19.77 9.65
CA GLY A 120 -36.47 -20.31 9.74
C GLY A 120 -36.89 -20.97 11.07
N SER A 121 -36.07 -20.91 12.13
CA SER A 121 -36.37 -21.46 13.46
C SER A 121 -36.70 -20.40 14.53
N GLY A 122 -36.80 -19.12 14.16
CA GLY A 122 -37.41 -18.08 15.00
C GLY A 122 -36.68 -17.70 16.32
N MET A 123 -35.54 -18.31 16.64
CA MET A 123 -34.85 -18.10 17.94
C MET A 123 -33.38 -17.74 17.86
N THR A 124 -32.84 -17.32 16.71
CA THR A 124 -31.45 -16.84 16.67
C THR A 124 -31.28 -15.76 15.60
N TYR A 125 -30.96 -14.54 16.02
CA TYR A 125 -30.45 -13.52 15.13
C TYR A 125 -29.03 -13.89 14.75
N PHE A 126 -28.79 -14.24 13.49
CA PHE A 126 -27.45 -14.16 12.94
C PHE A 126 -27.31 -12.76 12.36
N GLU A 127 -26.45 -11.94 12.96
CA GLU A 127 -26.11 -10.65 12.40
C GLU A 127 -25.23 -10.88 11.16
N LEU A 128 -25.86 -11.15 10.02
CA LEU A 128 -25.16 -11.29 8.76
C LEU A 128 -25.03 -9.91 8.13
N VAL A 129 -24.07 -9.11 8.63
CA VAL A 129 -23.80 -7.78 8.08
C VAL A 129 -23.15 -7.92 6.71
N THR A 130 -23.96 -7.89 5.66
CA THR A 130 -23.49 -7.80 4.28
C THR A 130 -23.66 -6.36 3.82
N TYR A 131 -22.56 -5.69 3.50
CA TYR A 131 -22.59 -4.37 2.88
C TYR A 131 -22.73 -4.52 1.37
N LEU A 132 -23.87 -4.11 0.83
CA LEU A 132 -24.02 -3.93 -0.62
C LEU A 132 -23.49 -2.55 -1.00
N VAL A 133 -22.59 -2.50 -1.97
CA VAL A 133 -22.04 -1.27 -2.55
C VAL A 133 -22.68 -1.08 -3.93
N SER A 134 -23.44 0.00 -4.11
CA SER A 134 -24.03 0.40 -5.40
C SER A 134 -23.34 1.63 -5.98
#